data_AF-A0A3D2RDK7-F1
#
_entry.id   AF-A0A3D2RDK7-F1
#
_cell.length_a   1.000
_cell.length_b   1.000
_cell.length_c   1.000
_cell.angle_alpha   90.00
_cell.angle_beta   90.00
_cell.angle_gamma   90.00
#
_symmetry.space_group_name_H-M   'P 1'
#
loop_
_entity.id
_entity.type
_entity.pdbx_description
1 polymer ?
#
loop_
_entity_poly.entity_id
_entity_poly.type
_entity_poly.pdbx_seq_one_letter_code
_entity_poly.pdbx_strand_id
1 'polypeptide(L)'
;MVAEADQPDWTPSPIRTSWDDLLEGVDSAASWETKREQVWLRYRELLRMDAAPSIPADLKLEVEQESTTEGFRIQYVSYLVETDERAHAYIGIPDTQAPEGGFPAVVCLHGTTNWGARRTLGLAPKPGDPHEDKGEVEGKDFARHLVRNG
;
A
#
# COMPACT_ATOMS: atom_id res chain seq x y z
N MET A 1 -49.03 -12.51 15.35
CA MET A 1 -48.23 -12.70 16.58
C MET A 1 -46.90 -13.27 16.13
N VAL A 2 -45.85 -12.44 16.14
CA VAL A 2 -44.49 -12.86 15.73
C VAL A 2 -43.74 -13.17 17.02
N ALA A 3 -43.21 -14.38 17.13
CA ALA A 3 -42.42 -14.81 18.28
C ALA A 3 -41.14 -13.97 18.34
N GLU A 4 -40.91 -13.32 19.48
CA GLU A 4 -39.62 -12.71 19.82
C GLU A 4 -38.58 -13.82 19.89
N ALA A 5 -37.54 -13.73 19.07
CA ALA A 5 -36.43 -14.66 19.11
C ALA A 5 -35.58 -14.38 20.36
N ASP A 6 -35.51 -15.38 21.23
CA ASP A 6 -34.70 -15.40 22.45
C ASP A 6 -33.23 -15.19 22.06
N GLN A 7 -32.65 -14.02 22.36
CA GLN A 7 -31.24 -13.78 22.10
C GLN A 7 -30.40 -14.50 23.15
N PRO A 8 -29.33 -15.22 22.76
CA PRO A 8 -28.51 -15.93 23.71
C PRO A 8 -27.89 -14.97 24.73
N ASP A 9 -28.06 -15.28 26.01
CA ASP A 9 -27.44 -14.58 27.14
C ASP A 9 -25.95 -14.92 27.19
N TRP A 10 -25.15 -14.13 26.48
CA TRP A 10 -23.69 -14.14 26.63
C TRP A 10 -23.23 -12.73 26.95
N THR A 11 -22.53 -12.60 28.08
CA THR A 11 -21.83 -11.37 28.44
C THR A 11 -20.48 -11.34 27.71
N PRO A 12 -20.22 -10.38 26.81
CA PRO A 12 -18.93 -10.28 26.15
C PRO A 12 -17.82 -10.06 27.17
N SER A 13 -16.85 -10.97 27.19
CA SER A 13 -15.59 -10.71 27.88
C SER A 13 -14.92 -9.52 27.19
N PRO A 14 -14.47 -8.50 27.93
CA PRO A 14 -13.74 -7.39 27.34
C PRO A 14 -12.52 -7.92 26.58
N ILE A 15 -12.43 -7.59 25.29
CA ILE A 15 -11.24 -7.89 24.49
C ILE A 15 -10.14 -6.98 25.03
N ARG A 16 -9.15 -7.58 25.69
CA ARG A 16 -7.89 -6.91 26.00
C ARG A 16 -6.89 -7.28 24.92
N THR A 17 -6.43 -6.28 24.18
CA THR A 17 -5.39 -6.50 23.18
C THR A 17 -4.03 -6.28 23.84
N SER A 18 -3.00 -6.93 23.31
CA SER A 18 -1.64 -6.59 23.73
C SER A 18 -1.28 -5.13 23.39
N TRP A 19 -2.06 -4.44 22.55
CA TRP A 19 -1.82 -3.08 22.06
C TRP A 19 -2.57 -1.99 22.84
N ASP A 20 -3.25 -2.34 23.93
CA ASP A 20 -3.94 -1.34 24.75
C ASP A 20 -2.93 -0.48 25.57
N ASP A 21 -1.65 -0.86 25.56
CA ASP A 21 -0.55 -0.24 26.32
C ASP A 21 0.26 0.81 25.52
N LEU A 22 -0.19 1.21 24.33
CA LEU A 22 0.63 1.98 23.39
C LEU A 22 1.17 3.31 23.95
N LEU A 23 0.43 3.95 24.86
CA LEU A 23 0.81 5.22 25.49
C LEU A 23 1.28 5.06 26.93
N GLU A 24 1.27 3.85 27.49
CA GLU A 24 1.73 3.63 28.87
C GLU A 24 3.21 4.02 29.00
N GLY A 25 3.48 4.89 29.97
CA GLY A 25 4.83 5.40 30.25
C GLY A 25 5.33 6.47 29.28
N VAL A 26 4.49 7.00 28.39
CA VAL A 26 4.86 8.10 27.49
C VAL A 26 4.39 9.43 28.08
N ASP A 27 5.32 10.20 28.63
CA ASP A 27 5.08 11.53 29.24
C ASP A 27 5.87 12.67 28.56
N SER A 28 6.71 12.31 27.60
CA SER A 28 7.71 13.20 26.99
C SER A 28 8.18 12.66 25.65
N ALA A 29 8.75 13.53 24.81
CA ALA A 29 9.35 13.11 23.55
C ALA A 29 10.45 12.04 23.75
N ALA A 30 11.27 12.17 24.80
CA ALA A 30 12.30 11.19 25.11
C ALA A 30 11.71 9.81 25.48
N SER A 31 10.67 9.77 26.33
CA SER A 31 9.97 8.51 26.65
C SER A 31 9.30 7.88 25.42
N TRP A 32 8.83 8.69 24.47
CA TRP A 32 8.30 8.22 23.19
C TRP A 32 9.37 7.54 22.34
N GLU A 33 10.59 8.08 22.26
CA GLU A 33 11.68 7.45 21.50
C GLU A 33 11.91 6.01 21.97
N THR A 34 11.96 5.79 23.29
CA THR A 34 12.09 4.46 23.88
C THR A 34 10.87 3.58 23.60
N LYS A 35 9.64 4.11 23.74
CA LYS A 35 8.42 3.35 23.48
C LYS A 35 8.29 2.96 22.01
N ARG A 36 8.65 3.85 21.09
CA ARG A 36 8.60 3.60 19.64
C ARG A 36 9.45 2.40 19.24
N GLU A 37 10.66 2.25 19.80
CA GLU A 37 11.50 1.08 19.55
C GLU A 37 10.84 -0.22 20.03
N GLN A 38 10.20 -0.20 21.20
CA GLN A 38 9.46 -1.36 21.72
C GLN A 38 8.27 -1.73 20.84
N VAL A 39 7.48 -0.74 20.41
CA VAL A 39 6.36 -0.93 19.47
C VAL A 39 6.88 -1.52 18.16
N TRP A 40 7.99 -0.99 17.64
CA TRP A 40 8.61 -1.49 16.43
C TRP A 40 9.05 -2.95 16.54
N LEU A 41 9.72 -3.33 17.63
CA LEU A 41 10.13 -4.72 17.87
C LEU A 41 8.93 -5.68 17.94
N ARG A 42 7.88 -5.29 18.67
CA ARG A 42 6.64 -6.08 18.77
C ARG A 42 5.94 -6.23 17.42
N TYR A 43 5.92 -5.17 16.61
CA TYR A 43 5.34 -5.20 15.27
C TYR A 43 6.14 -6.14 14.33
N ARG A 44 7.47 -6.07 14.36
CA ARG A 44 8.34 -6.98 13.61
C ARG A 44 8.13 -8.44 14.01
N GLU A 45 8.00 -8.69 15.32
CA GLU A 45 7.75 -10.03 15.84
C GLU A 45 6.40 -10.59 15.36
N LEU A 46 5.35 -9.75 15.39
CA LEU A 46 4.02 -10.10 14.89
C LEU A 46 4.06 -10.47 13.41
N LEU A 47 4.76 -9.68 12.61
CA LEU A 47 4.96 -9.93 11.17
C LEU A 47 5.97 -11.05 10.88
N ARG A 48 6.64 -11.61 11.90
CA ARG A 48 7.72 -12.60 11.75
C ARG A 48 8.81 -12.15 10.79
N MET A 49 9.17 -10.85 10.81
CA MET A 49 10.11 -10.28 9.85
C MET A 49 11.48 -10.98 9.86
N ASP A 50 11.92 -11.50 11.01
CA ASP A 50 13.22 -12.18 11.12
C ASP A 50 13.21 -13.60 10.50
N ALA A 51 12.02 -14.14 10.22
CA ALA A 51 11.85 -15.39 9.47
C ALA A 51 11.63 -15.16 7.96
N ALA A 52 11.48 -13.90 7.52
CA ALA A 52 11.31 -13.59 6.12
C ALA A 52 12.60 -13.93 5.33
N PRO A 53 12.47 -14.40 4.08
CA PRO A 53 13.62 -14.59 3.20
C PRO A 53 14.41 -13.29 3.02
N SER A 54 15.70 -13.43 2.72
CA SER A 54 16.54 -12.26 2.39
C SER A 54 16.06 -11.62 1.09
N ILE A 55 15.87 -10.30 1.11
CA ILE A 55 15.58 -9.52 -0.09
C ILE A 55 16.74 -9.70 -1.09
N PRO A 56 16.46 -9.97 -2.39
CA PRO A 56 17.49 -10.06 -3.42
C PRO A 56 18.36 -8.79 -3.49
N ALA A 57 19.68 -8.96 -3.51
CA ALA A 57 20.62 -7.83 -3.59
C ALA A 57 20.56 -7.07 -4.93
N ASP A 58 20.17 -7.77 -6.00
CA ASP A 58 19.87 -7.18 -7.30
C ASP A 58 18.41 -7.49 -7.63
N LEU A 59 17.59 -6.44 -7.68
CA LEU A 59 16.16 -6.55 -7.93
C LEU A 59 15.85 -6.96 -9.37
N LYS A 60 16.81 -6.94 -10.30
CA LYS A 60 16.59 -7.29 -11.73
C LYS A 60 15.34 -6.59 -12.29
N LEU A 61 15.27 -5.27 -12.11
CA LEU A 61 14.17 -4.45 -12.58
C LEU A 61 14.11 -4.50 -14.12
N GLU A 62 12.93 -4.80 -14.65
CA GLU A 62 12.65 -4.83 -16.08
C GLU A 62 11.44 -3.96 -16.41
N VAL A 63 11.53 -3.17 -17.49
CA VAL A 63 10.39 -2.43 -18.04
C VAL A 63 9.72 -3.31 -19.09
N GLU A 64 8.54 -3.82 -18.78
CA GLU A 64 7.80 -4.73 -19.67
C GLU A 64 6.95 -3.97 -20.68
N GLN A 65 6.39 -2.84 -20.26
CA GLN A 65 5.59 -1.96 -21.12
C GLN A 65 5.87 -0.51 -20.76
N GLU A 66 5.85 0.36 -21.77
CA GLU A 66 5.93 1.80 -21.59
C GLU A 66 4.89 2.49 -22.46
N SER A 67 4.29 3.55 -21.94
CA SER A 67 3.33 4.38 -22.66
C SER A 67 3.37 5.81 -22.14
N THR A 68 2.83 6.76 -22.90
CA THR A 68 2.69 8.15 -22.46
C THR A 68 1.22 8.51 -22.38
N THR A 69 0.80 9.15 -21.28
CA THR A 69 -0.58 9.64 -21.13
C THR A 69 -0.62 10.87 -20.23
N GLU A 70 -1.39 11.89 -20.64
CA GLU A 70 -1.67 13.10 -19.85
C GLU A 70 -0.43 13.77 -19.20
N GLY A 71 0.68 13.83 -19.94
CA GLY A 71 1.94 14.45 -19.48
C GLY A 71 2.76 13.57 -18.53
N PHE A 72 2.53 12.26 -18.53
CA PHE A 72 3.33 11.29 -17.81
C PHE A 72 3.79 10.16 -18.73
N ARG A 73 5.03 9.73 -18.53
CA ARG A 73 5.51 8.43 -19.00
C ARG A 73 5.15 7.38 -17.95
N ILE A 74 4.42 6.37 -18.37
CA ILE A 74 3.95 5.26 -17.54
C ILE A 74 4.72 4.00 -17.92
N GLN A 75 5.42 3.43 -16.95
CA GLN A 75 6.11 2.14 -17.08
C GLN A 75 5.36 1.07 -16.29
N TYR A 76 5.13 -0.09 -16.90
CA TYR A 76 4.78 -1.32 -16.21
C TYR A 76 6.07 -2.13 -16.04
N VAL A 77 6.45 -2.37 -14.80
CA VAL A 77 7.74 -2.97 -14.46
C VAL A 77 7.55 -4.26 -13.69
N SER A 78 8.54 -5.14 -13.76
CA SER A 78 8.69 -6.28 -12.86
C SER A 78 10.07 -6.28 -12.20
N TYR A 79 10.16 -6.86 -11.01
CA TYR A 79 11.40 -6.99 -10.23
C TYR A 79 11.33 -8.17 -9.27
N LEU A 80 12.47 -8.74 -8.91
CA LEU A 80 12.59 -9.83 -7.96
C LEU A 80 12.24 -9.36 -6.54
N VAL A 81 11.35 -10.09 -5.88
CA VAL A 81 11.05 -9.96 -4.45
C VAL A 81 11.58 -11.14 -3.65
N GLU A 82 11.74 -12.29 -4.30
CA GLU A 82 12.47 -13.46 -3.81
C GLU A 82 13.32 -14.06 -4.95
N THR A 83 13.99 -15.19 -4.71
CA THR A 83 14.92 -15.80 -5.70
C THR A 83 14.25 -16.21 -7.01
N ASP A 84 12.97 -16.54 -6.96
CA ASP A 84 12.16 -17.09 -8.04
C ASP A 84 10.81 -16.39 -8.19
N GLU A 85 10.56 -15.33 -7.42
CA GLU A 85 9.32 -14.55 -7.46
C GLU A 85 9.57 -13.12 -7.94
N ARG A 86 8.72 -12.66 -8.87
CA ARG A 86 8.70 -11.28 -9.36
C ARG A 86 7.41 -10.57 -8.97
N ALA A 87 7.55 -9.40 -8.36
CA ALA A 87 6.45 -8.46 -8.22
C ALA A 87 6.35 -7.56 -9.45
N HIS A 88 5.16 -6.99 -9.64
CA HIS A 88 4.89 -6.04 -10.72
C HIS A 88 4.35 -4.73 -10.17
N ALA A 89 4.73 -3.62 -10.81
CA ALA A 89 4.29 -2.29 -10.41
C ALA A 89 4.08 -1.38 -11.62
N TYR A 90 3.35 -0.29 -11.40
CA TYR A 90 3.29 0.83 -12.33
C TYR A 90 4.09 2.00 -11.77
N ILE A 91 4.90 2.63 -12.62
CA ILE A 91 5.65 3.85 -12.30
C ILE A 91 5.15 4.96 -13.22
N GLY A 92 4.61 6.02 -12.63
CA GLY A 92 4.25 7.25 -13.35
C GLY A 92 5.33 8.30 -13.17
N ILE A 93 5.98 8.69 -14.26
CA ILE A 93 7.07 9.67 -14.28
C ILE A 93 6.56 10.91 -15.02
N PRO A 94 6.60 12.10 -14.42
CA PRO A 94 6.27 13.34 -15.13
C PRO A 94 7.07 13.46 -16.43
N ASP A 95 6.41 13.81 -17.52
CA ASP A 95 7.04 14.04 -18.83
C ASP A 95 7.63 15.46 -18.90
N THR A 96 8.49 15.75 -17.93
CA THR A 96 9.22 17.01 -17.79
C THR A 96 10.67 16.72 -17.46
N GLN A 97 11.53 17.73 -17.59
CA GLN A 97 12.92 17.59 -17.16
C GLN A 97 12.96 17.29 -15.65
N ALA A 98 13.68 16.22 -15.28
CA ALA A 98 13.89 15.90 -13.88
C ALA A 98 14.78 16.97 -13.23
N PRO A 99 14.47 17.40 -11.99
CA PRO A 99 15.35 18.28 -11.24
C PRO A 99 16.66 17.56 -10.88
N GLU A 100 17.66 18.32 -10.47
CA GLU A 100 18.90 17.76 -9.92
C GLU A 100 18.57 16.93 -8.67
N GLY A 101 19.01 15.67 -8.64
CA GLY A 101 18.64 14.69 -7.60
C GLY A 101 17.38 13.86 -7.89
N GLY A 102 16.67 14.14 -8.99
CA GLY A 102 15.48 13.38 -9.42
C GLY A 102 14.17 13.85 -8.78
N PHE A 103 13.05 13.28 -9.24
CA PHE A 103 11.73 13.62 -8.70
C PHE A 103 11.54 13.05 -7.29
N PRO A 104 10.77 13.73 -6.42
CA PRO A 104 10.22 13.08 -5.24
C PRO A 104 9.34 11.89 -5.67
N ALA A 105 9.44 10.78 -4.94
CA ALA A 105 8.69 9.57 -5.22
C ALA A 105 7.63 9.31 -4.14
N VAL A 106 6.46 8.83 -4.55
CA VAL A 106 5.36 8.44 -3.65
C VAL A 106 4.98 6.99 -3.94
N VAL A 107 5.03 6.14 -2.92
CA VAL A 107 4.57 4.75 -3.01
C VAL A 107 3.07 4.71 -2.75
N CYS A 108 2.31 4.26 -3.74
CA CYS A 108 0.86 4.17 -3.64
C CYS A 108 0.41 2.70 -3.59
N LEU A 109 0.01 2.23 -2.41
CA LEU A 109 -0.60 0.90 -2.26
C LEU A 109 -2.02 0.91 -2.84
N HIS A 110 -2.42 -0.18 -3.49
CA HIS A 110 -3.76 -0.31 -4.06
C HIS A 110 -4.62 -1.30 -3.28
N GLY A 111 -5.95 -1.14 -3.34
CA GLY A 111 -6.90 -2.08 -2.77
C GLY A 111 -6.95 -3.41 -3.52
N THR A 112 -7.76 -4.36 -3.02
CA THR A 112 -7.87 -5.74 -3.53
C THR A 112 -8.69 -5.89 -4.83
N THR A 113 -9.08 -4.80 -5.48
CA THR A 113 -9.77 -4.87 -6.76
C THR A 113 -8.84 -5.40 -7.85
N ASN A 114 -9.37 -6.22 -8.76
CA ASN A 114 -8.67 -6.53 -10.01
C ASN A 114 -8.19 -5.23 -10.68
N TRP A 115 -6.92 -5.22 -11.09
CA TRP A 115 -6.26 -4.05 -11.68
C TRP A 115 -6.16 -2.81 -10.77
N GLY A 116 -6.19 -2.98 -9.44
CA GLY A 116 -6.12 -1.87 -8.47
C GLY A 116 -4.97 -0.89 -8.71
N ALA A 117 -3.78 -1.39 -9.04
CA ALA A 117 -2.61 -0.55 -9.35
C ALA A 117 -2.86 0.42 -10.53
N ARG A 118 -3.59 -0.02 -11.57
CA ARG A 118 -3.95 0.83 -12.72
C ARG A 118 -4.87 1.96 -12.30
N ARG A 119 -5.89 1.64 -11.48
CA ARG A 119 -6.86 2.62 -10.98
C ARG A 119 -6.18 3.65 -10.09
N THR A 120 -5.28 3.24 -9.21
CA THR A 120 -4.48 4.15 -8.38
C THR A 120 -3.67 5.14 -9.22
N LEU A 121 -3.16 4.69 -10.38
CA LEU A 121 -2.47 5.54 -11.35
C LEU A 121 -3.42 6.41 -12.20
N GLY A 122 -4.73 6.25 -12.07
CA GLY A 122 -5.73 6.94 -12.90
C GLY A 122 -5.86 6.38 -14.32
N LEU A 123 -5.44 5.13 -14.56
CA LEU A 123 -5.63 4.45 -15.83
C LEU A 123 -6.97 3.71 -15.86
N ALA A 124 -7.62 3.71 -17.03
CA ALA A 124 -8.82 2.91 -17.26
C ALA A 124 -8.57 1.40 -17.07
N PRO A 125 -9.61 0.64 -16.66
CA PRO A 125 -9.61 -0.82 -16.73
C PRO A 125 -9.20 -1.32 -18.12
N LYS A 126 -8.57 -2.49 -18.20
CA LYS A 126 -8.36 -3.16 -19.49
C LYS A 126 -9.69 -3.80 -19.96
N PRO A 127 -9.91 -3.96 -21.28
CA PRO A 127 -11.07 -4.71 -21.78
C PRO A 127 -11.16 -6.10 -21.14
N GLY A 128 -12.33 -6.47 -20.63
CA GLY A 128 -12.56 -7.75 -19.95
C GLY A 128 -12.27 -7.76 -18.44
N ASP A 129 -12.13 -6.59 -17.80
CA ASP A 129 -12.09 -6.49 -16.33
C ASP A 129 -13.47 -6.87 -15.76
N PRO A 130 -13.59 -7.92 -14.92
CA PRO A 130 -14.87 -8.29 -14.27
C PRO A 130 -15.40 -7.22 -13.29
N HIS A 131 -14.64 -6.14 -13.08
CA HIS A 131 -15.04 -4.97 -12.31
C HIS A 131 -15.02 -3.67 -13.11
N GLU A 132 -15.08 -3.73 -14.45
CA GLU A 132 -15.09 -2.54 -15.32
C GLU A 132 -16.14 -1.50 -14.90
N ASP A 133 -17.34 -1.96 -14.52
CA ASP A 133 -18.46 -1.11 -14.07
C ASP A 133 -18.25 -0.48 -12.68
N LYS A 134 -17.30 -0.99 -11.88
CA LYS A 134 -16.90 -0.37 -10.60
C LYS A 134 -15.87 0.75 -10.80
N GLY A 135 -15.57 1.08 -12.05
CA GLY A 135 -14.41 1.85 -12.49
C GLY A 135 -14.71 3.25 -13.00
N GLU A 136 -15.51 4.05 -12.30
CA GLU A 136 -15.45 5.50 -12.51
C GLU A 136 -14.04 5.99 -12.12
N VAL A 137 -13.25 6.39 -13.13
CA VAL A 137 -11.88 6.95 -12.99
C VAL A 137 -11.92 8.47 -12.81
N GLU A 138 -13.08 9.09 -13.07
CA GLU A 138 -13.30 10.52 -12.88
C GLU A 138 -13.10 10.89 -11.41
N GLY A 139 -12.15 11.79 -11.14
CA GLY A 139 -11.76 12.19 -9.78
C GLY A 139 -10.92 11.17 -9.00
N LYS A 140 -10.41 10.10 -9.64
CA LYS A 140 -9.55 9.08 -9.01
C LYS A 140 -8.11 9.06 -9.53
N ASP A 141 -7.67 10.14 -10.16
CA ASP A 141 -6.27 10.36 -10.55
C ASP A 141 -5.36 10.73 -9.35
N PHE A 142 -5.73 10.32 -8.13
CA PHE A 142 -5.09 10.73 -6.87
C PHE A 142 -3.57 10.63 -6.90
N ALA A 143 -2.98 9.57 -7.45
CA ALA A 143 -1.52 9.47 -7.55
C ALA A 143 -0.91 10.54 -8.47
N ARG A 144 -1.53 10.82 -9.61
CA ARG A 144 -1.08 11.86 -10.56
C ARG A 144 -1.38 13.27 -10.04
N HIS A 145 -2.49 13.45 -9.32
CA HIS A 145 -2.84 14.69 -8.65
C HIS A 145 -1.89 15.02 -7.50
N LEU A 146 -1.53 14.03 -6.67
CA LEU A 146 -0.54 14.18 -5.60
C LEU A 146 0.83 14.57 -6.14
N VAL A 147 1.26 14.00 -7.27
CA VAL A 147 2.54 14.35 -7.91
C VAL A 147 2.52 15.75 -8.55
N ARG A 148 1.37 16.22 -9.05
CA ARG A 148 1.25 17.57 -9.65
C ARG A 148 1.23 18.69 -8.61
N ASN A 149 0.78 18.43 -7.39
CA ASN A 149 0.53 19.45 -6.36
C ASN A 149 1.36 19.28 -5.08
N GLY A 150 2.21 18.25 -5.01
CA GLY A 150 3.11 17.97 -3.90
C GLY A 150 4.48 18.60 -4.05
#